data_AF-A0A351XEF6-F1
#
_entry.id   AF-A0A351XEF6-F1
#
_cell.length_a   1.000
_cell.length_b   1.000
_cell.length_c   1.000
_cell.angle_alpha   90.00
_cell.angle_beta   90.00
_cell.angle_gamma   90.00
#
_symmetry.space_group_name_H-M   'P 1'
#
loop_
_entity.id
_entity.type
_entity.pdbx_description
1 polymer ?
#
loop_
_entity_poly.entity_id
_entity_poly.type
_entity_poly.pdbx_seq_one_letter_code
_entity_poly.pdbx_strand_id
1 'polypeptide(L)' 'SLVNALEPAGLEVLDPVDQPFDPTLHEAVLHVPAEAGDDGQVVVEVLRRGYAWSGRVLRPAMVKVRG' A
#
# COMPACT_ATOMS: atom_id res chain seq x y z
N SER A 1 -15.18 -9.34 -11.87
CA SER A 1 -14.18 -9.55 -10.80
C SER A 1 -14.90 -9.49 -9.46
N LEU A 2 -14.54 -10.32 -8.48
CA LEU A 2 -15.13 -10.28 -7.13
C LEU A 2 -14.89 -8.92 -6.45
N VAL A 3 -13.75 -8.27 -6.74
CA VAL A 3 -13.40 -6.96 -6.19
C VAL A 3 -14.43 -5.90 -6.61
N ASN A 4 -14.72 -5.78 -7.91
CA ASN A 4 -15.69 -4.80 -8.42
C ASN A 4 -17.12 -5.01 -7.91
N ALA A 5 -17.48 -6.24 -7.52
CA ALA A 5 -18.78 -6.53 -6.95
C ALA A 5 -18.88 -6.07 -5.48
N LEU A 6 -17.75 -5.96 -4.79
CA LEU A 6 -17.64 -5.59 -3.38
C LEU A 6 -17.29 -4.11 -3.17
N GLU A 7 -16.75 -3.42 -4.19
CA GLU A 7 -16.51 -1.97 -4.17
C GLU A 7 -17.75 -1.16 -3.74
N PRO A 8 -18.97 -1.40 -4.28
CA PRO A 8 -20.17 -0.69 -3.83
C PRO A 8 -20.56 -0.98 -2.37
N ALA A 9 -20.11 -2.11 -1.82
CA ALA A 9 -20.34 -2.49 -0.44
C ALA A 9 -19.32 -1.84 0.53
N GLY A 10 -18.39 -1.06 0.01
CA GLY A 10 -17.38 -0.32 0.78
C GLY A 10 -16.00 -0.98 0.83
N LEU A 11 -15.72 -1.94 -0.06
CA LEU A 11 -14.37 -2.49 -0.24
C LEU A 11 -13.48 -1.49 -1.00
N GLU A 12 -12.33 -1.19 -0.42
CA GLU A 12 -11.30 -0.33 -1.01
C GLU A 12 -10.04 -1.15 -1.24
N VAL A 13 -9.45 -1.00 -2.43
CA VAL A 13 -8.18 -1.65 -2.78
C VAL A 13 -7.04 -0.71 -2.44
N LEU A 14 -6.10 -1.19 -1.64
CA LEU A 14 -4.88 -0.46 -1.30
C LEU A 14 -3.80 -0.79 -2.33
N ASP A 15 -3.51 0.17 -3.21
CA ASP A 15 -2.48 0.10 -4.24
C ASP A 15 -1.59 1.38 -4.22
N PRO A 16 -0.80 1.57 -3.15
CA PRO A 16 -0.13 2.83 -2.84
C PRO A 16 1.17 3.06 -3.61
N VAL A 17 1.25 2.72 -4.90
CA VAL A 17 2.45 2.99 -5.71
C VAL A 17 2.72 4.50 -5.76
N ASP A 18 3.99 4.90 -5.56
CA ASP A 18 4.47 6.29 -5.51
C ASP A 18 3.88 7.13 -4.36
N GLN A 19 3.26 6.50 -3.36
CA GLN A 19 2.75 7.17 -2.18
C GLN A 19 3.70 7.02 -0.98
N PRO A 20 3.65 7.95 0.00
CA PRO A 20 4.36 7.82 1.25
C PRO A 20 4.01 6.50 1.96
N PHE A 21 5.00 5.87 2.58
CA PHE A 21 4.78 4.69 3.37
C PHE A 21 4.02 5.02 4.65
N ASP A 22 2.84 4.41 4.83
CA ASP A 22 2.04 4.46 6.04
C ASP A 22 2.00 3.06 6.69
N PRO A 23 2.62 2.86 7.87
CA PRO A 23 2.61 1.57 8.59
C PRO A 23 1.22 1.07 8.97
N THR A 24 0.20 1.94 9.01
CA THR A 24 -1.17 1.56 9.35
C THR A 24 -1.90 0.93 8.17
N LEU A 25 -1.49 1.26 6.93
CA LEU A 25 -2.10 0.80 5.68
C LEU A 25 -1.20 -0.19 4.93
N HIS A 26 0.11 -0.11 5.15
CA HIS A 26 1.13 -0.78 4.36
C HIS A 26 2.05 -1.64 5.25
N GLU A 27 2.49 -2.76 4.69
CA GLU A 27 3.47 -3.66 5.28
C GLU A 27 4.72 -3.65 4.40
N ALA A 28 5.80 -3.03 4.89
CA ALA A 28 7.07 -2.98 4.17
C ALA A 28 7.78 -4.34 4.25
N VAL A 29 7.76 -5.08 3.13
CA VAL A 29 8.40 -6.40 3.03
C VAL A 29 9.82 -6.29 2.49
N LEU A 30 10.08 -5.27 1.67
CA LEU A 30 11.38 -5.04 1.04
C LEU A 30 11.76 -3.57 1.19
N HIS A 31 13.04 -3.32 1.45
CA HIS A 31 13.62 -1.98 1.55
C HIS A 31 14.69 -1.82 0.47
N VAL A 32 14.65 -0.68 -0.23
CA VAL A 32 15.66 -0.25 -1.20
C VAL A 32 16.37 0.97 -0.63
N PRO A 33 17.70 1.09 -0.77
CA PRO A 33 18.41 2.29 -0.35
C PRO A 33 17.83 3.55 -1.01
N ALA A 34 17.67 4.61 -0.23
CA ALA A 34 17.32 5.93 -0.74
C ALA A 34 18.43 6.45 -1.69
N GLU A 35 18.04 7.15 -2.76
CA GLU A 35 18.99 7.91 -3.57
C GLU A 35 19.16 9.33 -3.01
N ALA A 36 20.24 10.00 -3.39
CA ALA A 36 20.51 11.37 -2.94
C ALA A 36 19.39 12.32 -3.41
N GLY A 37 18.55 12.76 -2.47
CA GLY A 37 17.40 13.63 -2.72
C GLY A 37 16.04 13.01 -2.40
N ASP A 38 15.99 11.75 -1.97
CA ASP A 38 14.75 11.15 -1.47
C ASP A 38 14.43 11.63 -0.04
N ASP A 39 13.26 12.27 0.13
CA ASP A 39 12.72 12.66 1.43
C ASP A 39 11.70 11.62 1.91
N GLY A 40 12.10 10.83 2.91
CA GLY A 40 11.22 9.86 3.59
C GLY A 40 11.06 8.51 2.89
N GLN A 41 10.25 7.63 3.50
CA GLN A 41 9.96 6.31 2.94
C GLN A 41 8.81 6.38 1.94
N VAL A 42 9.06 6.01 0.69
CA VAL A 42 8.07 5.99 -0.39
C VAL A 42 7.89 4.56 -0.90
N VAL A 43 6.65 4.18 -1.19
CA VAL A 43 6.35 2.90 -1.82
C VAL A 43 6.77 2.93 -3.29
N VAL A 44 7.69 2.04 -3.67
CA VAL A 44 8.16 1.91 -5.05
C VAL A 44 7.45 0.79 -5.81
N GLU A 45 6.91 -0.20 -5.10
CA GLU A 45 6.25 -1.34 -5.72
C GLU A 45 5.27 -1.99 -4.74
N VAL A 46 4.09 -2.39 -5.25
CA VAL A 46 3.10 -3.16 -4.49
C VAL A 46 3.23 -4.63 -4.86
N LEU A 47 3.80 -5.41 -3.95
CA LEU A 47 4.00 -6.86 -4.12
C LEU A 47 2.68 -7.64 -3.98
N ARG A 48 1.80 -7.14 -3.10
CA ARG A 48 0.44 -7.67 -2.96
C ARG A 48 -0.49 -6.57 -2.48
N ARG A 49 -1.52 -6.31 -3.27
CA ARG A 49 -2.59 -5.37 -2.92
C ARG A 49 -3.17 -5.67 -1.54
N GLY A 50 -3.39 -4.59 -0.80
CA GLY A 50 -4.12 -4.59 0.46
C GLY A 50 -5.60 -4.31 0.23
N TYR A 51 -6.39 -4.44 1.29
CA TYR A 51 -7.81 -4.15 1.25
C TYR A 51 -8.24 -3.47 2.54
N ALA A 52 -9.04 -2.42 2.39
CA ALA A 52 -9.77 -1.79 3.48
C ALA A 52 -11.28 -1.96 3.24
N TRP A 53 -12.06 -1.90 4.31
CA TRP A 53 -13.50 -1.92 4.25
C TRP A 53 -14.05 -0.83 5.14
N SER A 54 -14.75 0.13 4.56
CA SER A 54 -15.31 1.29 5.27
C SER A 54 -14.29 1.97 6.19
N GLY A 55 -13.07 2.23 5.67
CA GLY A 55 -11.98 2.86 6.41
C GLY A 55 -11.24 1.97 7.41
N ARG A 56 -11.62 0.69 7.58
CA ARG A 56 -10.87 -0.28 8.40
C ARG A 56 -10.02 -1.17 7.51
N VAL A 57 -8.71 -1.20 7.76
CA VAL A 57 -7.80 -2.11 7.06
C VAL A 57 -8.14 -3.56 7.41
N LEU A 58 -8.58 -4.32 6.41
CA LEU A 58 -8.77 -5.77 6.54
C LEU A 58 -7.42 -6.48 6.40
N ARG A 59 -6.60 -5.98 5.47
CA ARG A 59 -5.27 -6.50 5.24
C ARG A 59 -4.38 -5.40 4.64
N PRO A 60 -3.21 -5.11 5.23
CA PRO A 60 -2.27 -4.15 4.67
C PRO A 60 -1.79 -4.53 3.27
N ALA A 61 -1.41 -3.53 2.47
CA ALA A 61 -0.72 -3.76 1.21
C ALA A 61 0.73 -4.15 1.50
N MET A 62 1.19 -5.27 0.93
CA MET A 62 2.60 -5.62 1.02
C MET A 62 3.36 -4.83 -0.03
N VAL A 63 4.30 -4.02 0.43
CA VAL A 63 4.98 -3.03 -0.39
C VAL A 63 6.49 -3.17 -0.27
N LYS A 64 7.16 -2.74 -1.32
CA LYS A 64 8.58 -2.42 -1.32
C LYS A 64 8.70 -0.92 -1.16
N VAL A 65 9.51 -0.49 -0.20
CA VAL A 65 9.74 0.92 0.10
C VAL A 65 11.16 1.30 -0.22
N ARG A 66 11.36 2.57 -0.56
CA ARG A 66 12.66 3.21 -0.71
C ARG A 66 12.78 4.29 0.37
N GLY A 67 13.90 4.29 1.10
CA GLY A 67 14.19 5.23 2.17
C GLY A 67 15.35 4.76 3.04
#